data_AF-A0A2E9XZ46-F1
#
_entry.id   AF-A0A2E9XZ46-F1
#
_cell.length_a   1.000
_cell.length_b   1.000
_cell.length_c   1.000
_cell.angle_alpha   90.00
_cell.angle_beta   90.00
_cell.angle_gamma   90.00
#
_symmetry.space_group_name_H-M   'P 1'
#
loop_
_entity.id
_entity.type
_entity.pdbx_description
1 polymer ?
#
loop_
_entity_poly.entity_id
_entity_poly.type
_entity_poly.pdbx_seq_one_letter_code
_entity_poly.pdbx_strand_id
1 'polypeptide(L)'
;MVATLAVDNWWVHLPVKHDDTNHMVRKMTFKREASKPDMDMGMVEFDSQIRNQRDEAAQSAKATNMCPRRPSRLLNYPEKCANPPCKGRQMRLCSADLA
;
A
#
# COMPACT_ATOMS: atom_id res chain seq x y z
N MET A 1 -5.86 1.68 0.66
CA MET A 1 -5.97 2.35 -0.65
C MET A 1 -7.42 2.74 -0.84
N VAL A 2 -7.69 3.98 -1.27
CA VAL A 2 -9.06 4.49 -1.44
C VAL A 2 -9.49 4.36 -2.90
N ALA A 3 -8.61 4.67 -3.85
CA ALA A 3 -8.92 4.62 -5.28
C ALA A 3 -7.66 4.37 -6.13
N THR A 4 -7.85 3.68 -7.26
CA THR A 4 -6.88 3.69 -8.38
C THR A 4 -7.22 4.89 -9.26
N LEU A 5 -6.25 5.77 -9.49
CA LEU A 5 -6.45 6.96 -10.32
C LEU A 5 -6.10 6.69 -11.79
N ALA A 6 -5.04 5.93 -12.02
CA ALA A 6 -4.56 5.61 -13.36
C ALA A 6 -3.82 4.27 -13.39
N VAL A 7 -3.85 3.63 -14.56
CA VAL A 7 -3.00 2.49 -14.91
C VAL A 7 -2.37 2.81 -16.26
N ASP A 8 -1.07 3.09 -16.23
CA ASP A 8 -0.28 3.53 -17.38
C ASP A 8 0.71 2.44 -17.81
N ASN A 9 1.13 2.48 -19.08
CA ASN A 9 2.14 1.56 -19.63
C ASN A 9 1.83 0.09 -19.36
N TRP A 10 0.57 -0.31 -19.58
CA TRP A 10 0.19 -1.71 -19.44
C TRP A 10 0.64 -2.50 -20.67
N TRP A 11 1.63 -3.36 -20.46
CA TRP A 11 2.19 -4.24 -21.46
C TRP A 11 1.98 -5.69 -21.09
N VAL A 12 1.63 -6.50 -22.09
CA VAL A 12 1.57 -7.96 -22.00
C VAL A 12 2.75 -8.50 -22.80
N HIS A 13 3.73 -9.08 -22.11
CA HIS A 13 4.98 -9.57 -22.71
C HIS A 13 4.86 -11.02 -23.15
N LEU A 14 4.17 -11.85 -22.34
CA LEU A 14 4.05 -13.29 -22.57
C LEU A 14 2.60 -13.74 -22.36
N PRO A 15 2.13 -14.73 -23.14
CA PRO A 15 0.84 -15.36 -22.87
C PRO A 15 0.93 -16.19 -21.59
N VAL A 16 -0.04 -16.01 -20.69
CA VAL A 16 -0.23 -16.86 -19.52
C VAL A 16 -1.12 -18.05 -19.93
N LYS A 17 -0.69 -19.26 -19.62
CA LYS A 17 -1.47 -20.49 -19.87
C LYS A 17 -2.17 -20.95 -18.60
N HIS A 18 -3.11 -21.88 -18.75
CA HIS A 18 -3.66 -22.60 -17.60
C HIS A 18 -2.52 -23.34 -16.88
N ASP A 19 -2.63 -23.46 -15.56
CA ASP A 19 -1.61 -24.01 -14.65
C ASP A 19 -0.33 -23.16 -14.45
N ASP A 20 -0.20 -22.01 -15.13
CA ASP A 20 0.85 -21.06 -14.78
C ASP A 20 0.55 -20.38 -13.43
N THR A 21 1.55 -20.37 -12.56
CA THR A 21 1.46 -19.72 -11.25
C THR A 21 2.06 -18.32 -11.35
N ASN A 22 1.22 -17.31 -11.21
CA ASN A 22 1.65 -15.92 -11.25
C ASN A 22 1.68 -15.30 -9.86
N HIS A 23 2.68 -14.47 -9.62
CA HIS A 23 2.77 -13.60 -8.46
C HIS A 23 3.10 -12.19 -8.91
N MET A 24 2.71 -11.21 -8.11
CA MET A 24 2.90 -9.80 -8.45
C MET A 24 3.98 -9.18 -7.58
N VAL A 25 4.98 -8.60 -8.23
CA VAL A 25 6.02 -7.79 -7.60
C VAL A 25 5.66 -6.32 -7.81
N ARG A 26 5.53 -5.55 -6.73
CA ARG A 26 5.27 -4.11 -6.78
C ARG A 26 6.40 -3.33 -6.16
N LYS A 27 6.97 -2.39 -6.91
CA LYS A 27 7.95 -1.43 -6.43
C LYS A 27 7.33 -0.05 -6.39
N MET A 28 7.41 0.62 -5.24
CA MET A 28 6.98 2.01 -5.12
C MET A 28 8.00 2.93 -5.79
N THR A 29 7.57 3.71 -6.78
CA THR A 29 8.45 4.58 -7.57
C THR A 29 8.31 6.03 -7.19
N PHE A 30 7.11 6.46 -6.80
CA PHE A 30 6.83 7.85 -6.48
C PHE A 30 5.85 7.98 -5.32
N LYS A 31 6.02 9.03 -4.53
CA LYS A 31 5.15 9.42 -3.43
C LYS A 31 4.96 10.92 -3.43
N ARG A 32 3.71 11.36 -3.35
CA ARG A 32 3.38 12.78 -3.24
C ARG A 32 2.15 12.99 -2.38
N GLU A 33 2.11 14.13 -1.70
CA GLU A 33 0.91 14.59 -0.99
C GLU A 33 -0.13 15.15 -1.96
N ALA A 34 -1.41 14.90 -1.67
CA ALA A 34 -2.49 15.47 -2.45
C ALA A 34 -2.44 17.01 -2.37
N SER A 35 -2.82 17.67 -3.46
CA SER A 35 -2.76 19.14 -3.57
C SER A 35 -3.67 19.87 -2.58
N LYS A 36 -4.74 19.21 -2.12
CA LYS A 36 -5.66 19.77 -1.11
C LYS A 36 -5.22 19.33 0.29
N PRO A 37 -4.72 20.25 1.14
CA PRO A 37 -4.15 19.90 2.45
C PRO A 37 -5.20 19.41 3.46
N ASP A 38 -6.47 19.78 3.27
CA ASP A 38 -7.58 19.37 4.15
C ASP A 38 -7.95 17.88 4.01
N MET A 39 -7.49 17.23 2.93
CA MET A 39 -7.70 15.81 2.70
C MET A 39 -6.44 15.08 3.12
N ASP A 40 -6.52 14.26 4.18
CA ASP A 40 -5.44 13.39 4.66
C ASP A 40 -5.15 12.24 3.67
N MET A 41 -4.78 12.58 2.44
CA MET A 41 -4.60 11.69 1.31
C MET A 41 -3.24 11.94 0.64
N GLY A 42 -2.66 10.88 0.09
CA GLY A 42 -1.46 10.93 -0.72
C GLY A 42 -1.61 10.08 -1.97
N MET A 43 -0.85 10.43 -3.00
CA MET A 43 -0.71 9.66 -4.22
C MET A 43 0.58 8.85 -4.16
N VAL A 44 0.47 7.59 -4.57
CA VAL A 44 1.60 6.65 -4.65
C VAL A 44 1.57 5.99 -6.00
N GLU A 45 2.71 5.98 -6.68
CA GLU A 45 2.88 5.22 -7.92
C GLU A 45 3.62 3.92 -7.64
N PHE A 46 3.12 2.85 -8.25
CA PHE A 46 3.71 1.53 -8.19
C PHE A 46 4.07 1.07 -9.60
N ASP A 47 5.31 0.65 -9.77
CA ASP A 47 5.72 -0.20 -10.89
C ASP A 47 5.41 -1.65 -10.52
N SER A 48 4.47 -2.26 -11.25
CA SER A 48 3.96 -3.61 -10.99
C SER A 48 4.40 -4.54 -12.11
N GLN A 49 5.00 -5.67 -11.75
CA GLN A 49 5.30 -6.77 -12.65
C GLN A 49 4.58 -8.02 -12.19
N ILE A 50 3.80 -8.63 -13.07
CA ILE A 50 3.24 -9.95 -12.86
C ILE A 50 4.24 -10.95 -13.44
N ARG A 51 4.80 -11.80 -12.58
CA ARG A 51 5.82 -12.77 -12.92
C ARG A 51 5.28 -14.19 -12.79
N ASN A 52 5.71 -15.07 -13.68
CA ASN A 52 5.36 -16.47 -13.63
C ASN A 52 6.28 -17.26 -12.67
N GLN A 53 6.10 -18.57 -12.60
CA GLN A 53 6.92 -19.49 -11.81
C GLN A 53 8.39 -19.59 -12.24
N ARG A 54 8.72 -19.09 -13.43
CA ARG A 54 10.09 -18.99 -13.98
C ARG A 54 10.73 -17.61 -13.73
N ASP A 55 10.05 -16.75 -12.96
CA ASP A 55 10.44 -15.36 -12.72
C ASP A 55 10.43 -14.47 -14.00
N GLU A 56 9.75 -14.89 -15.06
CA GLU A 56 9.57 -14.11 -16.28
C GLU A 56 8.38 -13.15 -16.12
N ALA A 57 8.56 -11.88 -16.46
CA ALA A 57 7.49 -10.90 -16.43
C ALA A 57 6.48 -11.16 -17.55
N ALA A 58 5.30 -11.68 -17.21
CA ALA A 58 4.20 -11.86 -18.16
C ALA A 58 3.51 -10.55 -18.49
N GLN A 59 3.37 -9.66 -17.50
CA GLN A 59 2.78 -8.34 -17.66
C GLN A 59 3.51 -7.30 -16.83
N SER A 60 3.53 -6.06 -17.30
CA SER A 60 4.00 -4.90 -16.53
C SER A 60 3.01 -3.76 -16.64
N ALA A 61 2.81 -3.02 -15.55
CA ALA A 61 1.98 -1.83 -15.53
C ALA A 61 2.44 -0.87 -14.44
N LYS A 62 2.25 0.44 -14.67
CA LYS A 62 2.40 1.46 -13.64
C LYS A 62 1.02 1.84 -13.12
N ALA A 63 0.81 1.77 -11.81
CA ALA A 63 -0.46 2.09 -11.19
C ALA A 63 -0.31 3.27 -10.23
N THR A 64 -1.15 4.29 -10.41
CA THR A 64 -1.20 5.47 -9.54
C THR A 64 -2.39 5.34 -8.60
N ASN A 65 -2.10 5.24 -7.31
CA ASN A 65 -3.08 4.95 -6.28
C ASN A 65 -3.20 6.11 -5.30
N MET A 66 -4.44 6.43 -4.90
CA MET A 66 -4.71 7.33 -3.80
C MET A 66 -4.84 6.53 -2.50
N CYS A 67 -4.07 6.91 -1.49
CA CYS A 67 -4.01 6.26 -0.19
C CYS A 67 -4.25 7.28 0.92
N PRO A 68 -4.97 6.89 2.00
CA PRO A 68 -5.07 7.76 3.15
C PRO A 68 -3.70 7.84 3.84
N ARG A 69 -3.36 9.02 4.34
CA ARG A 69 -2.18 9.19 5.19
C ARG A 69 -2.45 8.51 6.53
N ARG A 70 -1.39 8.00 7.17
CA ARG A 70 -1.52 7.55 8.55
C ARG A 70 -1.86 8.77 9.41
N PRO A 71 -2.89 8.71 10.27
CA PRO A 71 -3.17 9.80 11.19
C PRO A 71 -1.95 9.98 12.10
N SER A 72 -1.55 11.25 12.31
CA SER A 72 -0.36 11.63 13.09
C SER A 72 -0.34 11.03 14.50
N ARG A 73 -1.52 10.76 15.09
CA ARG A 73 -1.67 10.09 16.38
C ARG A 73 -1.09 8.67 16.43
N LEU A 74 -0.98 7.98 15.29
CA LEU A 74 -0.39 6.63 15.18
C LEU A 74 1.09 6.66 14.77
N LEU A 75 1.69 7.84 14.55
CA LEU A 75 3.11 7.94 14.15
C LEU A 75 4.07 7.54 15.30
N ASN A 76 3.59 7.60 16.55
CA ASN A 76 4.31 7.18 17.75
C ASN A 76 3.86 5.81 18.30
N TYR A 77 3.04 5.06 17.56
CA TYR A 77 2.62 3.73 17.99
C TYR A 77 3.75 2.72 17.72
N PRO A 78 4.24 1.98 18.75
CA PRO A 78 5.21 0.92 18.51
C PRO A 78 4.58 -0.15 17.61
N GLU A 79 5.34 -0.62 16.62
CA GLU A 79 4.89 -1.49 15.51
C GLU A 79 4.16 -2.78 15.92
N LYS A 80 4.20 -3.15 17.21
CA LYS A 80 3.62 -4.38 17.75
C LYS A 80 2.10 -4.36 17.96
N CYS A 81 1.42 -3.22 17.81
CA CYS A 81 -0.02 -3.09 18.09
C CYS A 81 -0.89 -3.02 16.82
N ALA A 82 -0.54 -3.76 15.77
CA ALA A 82 -1.22 -3.67 14.46
C ALA A 82 -2.67 -4.22 14.42
N ASN A 83 -3.20 -4.76 15.52
CA ASN A 83 -4.62 -5.09 15.64
C ASN A 83 -5.29 -4.11 16.61
N PRO A 84 -6.23 -3.25 16.18
CA PRO A 84 -7.03 -2.49 17.12
C PRO A 84 -7.84 -3.48 17.98
N PRO A 85 -7.84 -3.35 19.32
CA PRO A 85 -8.78 -4.15 20.11
C PRO A 85 -10.18 -3.70 19.71
N CYS A 86 -10.99 -4.69 19.35
CA CYS A 86 -12.40 -4.58 19.02
C CYS A 86 -13.11 -3.56 19.92
N LYS A 87 -13.99 -2.76 19.29
CA LYS A 87 -14.86 -1.75 19.90
C LYS A 87 -15.30 -2.15 21.31
N GLY A 88 -15.05 -1.27 22.30
CA GLY A 88 -15.78 -1.28 23.56
C GLY A 88 -15.01 -1.54 24.86
N ARG A 89 -13.76 -1.07 25.00
CA ARG A 89 -13.17 -1.00 26.35
C ARG A 89 -12.28 0.23 26.55
N GLN A 90 -12.66 0.98 27.59
CA GLN A 90 -12.14 2.27 28.02
C GLN A 90 -10.61 2.26 28.21
N MET A 91 -9.96 3.33 27.74
CA MET A 91 -8.52 3.57 27.93
C MET A 91 -8.16 3.48 29.42
N ARG A 92 -7.42 2.46 29.82
CA ARG A 92 -6.54 2.59 30.98
C ARG A 92 -5.23 3.19 30.48
N LEU A 93 -4.97 4.40 30.97
CA LEU A 93 -3.70 5.11 30.87
C LEU A 93 -2.58 4.17 31.36
N CYS A 94 -1.68 3.77 30.46
CA CYS A 94 -0.34 3.39 30.88
C CYS A 94 0.39 4.69 31.22
N SER A 95 0.34 5.07 32.49
CA SER A 95 1.36 5.90 33.12
C SER A 95 2.68 5.16 32.97
N ALA A 96 3.58 5.69 32.14
CA ALA A 96 4.99 5.33 32.20
C ALA A 96 5.65 6.27 33.20
N ASP A 97 6.26 5.67 34.21
CA ASP A 97 7.04 6.30 35.26
C ASP A 97 8.07 7.29 34.68
N LEU A 98 7.96 8.53 35.10
CA LEU A 98 9.06 9.49 35.15
C LEU A 98 9.48 9.59 36.61
N ALA A 99 10.48 8.78 36.98
CA ALA A 99 11.43 9.03 38.07
C ALA A 99 12.62 8.08 37.91
#